data_AF-A0A1Q3YVF9-F1
#
_entry.id   AF-A0A1Q3YVF9-F1
#
_cell.length_a   1.000
_cell.length_b   1.000
_cell.length_c   1.000
_cell.angle_alpha   90.00
_cell.angle_beta   90.00
_cell.angle_gamma   90.00
#
_symmetry.space_group_name_H-M   'P 1'
#
loop_
_entity.id
_entity.type
_entity.pdbx_description
1 polymer ?
#
loop_
_entity_poly.entity_id
_entity_poly.type
_entity_poly.pdbx_seq_one_letter_code
_entity_poly.pdbx_strand_id
1 'polypeptide(L)' 'MRGTSEARAHKFDHKIREQWLDRDAALHAKWHASGMTRDEFIRHNEELIDKTIVANADREGS' A
#
# COMPACT_ATOMS: atom_id res chain seq x y z
N MET A 1 -19.48 16.26 20.11
CA MET A 1 -18.09 16.36 19.64
C MET A 1 -17.91 15.28 18.56
N ARG A 2 -18.05 15.64 17.27
CA ARG A 2 -17.80 14.72 16.15
C ARG A 2 -16.30 14.49 16.07
N GLY A 3 -15.85 13.26 16.31
CA GLY A 3 -14.45 12.88 16.23
C GLY A 3 -13.94 13.03 14.81
N THR A 4 -13.24 14.12 14.53
CA THR A 4 -12.41 14.29 13.35
C THR A 4 -11.18 13.39 13.51
N SER A 5 -11.33 12.09 13.23
CA SER A 5 -10.22 11.16 13.07
C SER A 5 -9.73 11.19 11.63
N GLU A 6 -9.44 12.39 11.11
CA GLU A 6 -8.78 12.55 9.84
C GLU A 6 -7.26 12.46 10.05
N ALA A 7 -6.63 11.62 9.23
CA ALA A 7 -5.19 11.62 8.97
C ALA A 7 -4.24 11.06 10.05
N ARG A 8 -4.56 9.92 10.68
CA ARG A 8 -3.50 8.90 10.81
C ARG A 8 -3.54 8.07 9.55
N ALA A 9 -2.78 8.48 8.53
CA ALA A 9 -2.45 7.56 7.44
C ALA A 9 -1.94 6.28 8.13
N HIS A 10 -2.67 5.18 7.96
CA HIS A 10 -2.24 3.89 8.49
C HIS A 10 -0.91 3.58 7.80
N LYS A 11 0.20 3.90 8.48
CA LYS A 11 1.52 3.52 8.01
C LYS A 11 1.63 2.02 8.25
N PHE A 12 1.59 1.25 7.18
CA PHE A 12 1.79 -0.19 7.27
C PHE A 12 3.28 -0.49 7.43
N ASP A 13 3.58 -1.59 8.11
CA ASP A 13 4.96 -2.06 8.22
C ASP A 13 5.51 -2.43 6.83
N HIS A 14 6.82 -2.30 6.63
CA HIS A 14 7.48 -2.63 5.37
C HIS A 14 7.11 -4.06 4.91
N LYS A 15 7.05 -5.01 5.84
CA LYS A 15 6.71 -6.40 5.54
C LYS A 15 5.27 -6.57 5.03
N ILE A 16 4.34 -5.72 5.46
CA ILE A 16 2.97 -5.74 4.95
C ILE A 16 2.94 -5.20 3.52
N ARG A 17 3.70 -4.14 3.25
CA ARG A 17 3.81 -3.55 1.90
C ARG A 17 4.43 -4.53 0.90
N GLU A 18 5.43 -5.30 1.32
CA GLU A 18 6.01 -6.38 0.51
C GLU A 18 4.97 -7.45 0.13
N GLN A 19 4.19 -7.92 1.10
CA GLN A 19 3.13 -8.92 0.84
C GLN A 19 2.08 -8.40 -0.14
N TRP A 20 1.73 -7.12 -0.04
CA TRP A 20 0.77 -6.51 -0.94
C TRP A 20 1.30 -6.28 -2.35
N LEU A 21 2.61 -6.11 -2.50
CA LEU A 21 3.24 -6.06 -3.83
C LEU A 21 3.07 -7.36 -4.61
N ASP A 22 3.13 -8.50 -3.92
CA ASP A 22 2.91 -9.82 -4.52
C ASP A 22 1.42 -10.15 -4.68
N ARG A 23 0.55 -9.60 -3.82
CA ARG A 23 -0.90 -9.86 -3.81
C ARG A 23 -1.68 -9.04 -4.84
N ASP A 24 -1.30 -7.77 -5.04
CA ASP A 24 -2.01 -6.86 -5.94
C ASP A 24 -1.35 -6.82 -7.32
N ALA A 25 -2.07 -7.26 -8.35
CA ALA A 25 -1.55 -7.35 -9.71
C ALA A 25 -1.14 -5.98 -10.29
N ALA A 26 -1.79 -4.89 -9.87
CA ALA A 26 -1.47 -3.55 -10.34
C ALA A 26 -0.19 -3.01 -9.68
N LEU A 27 0.00 -3.25 -8.38
CA LEU A 27 1.26 -2.97 -7.68
C LEU A 27 2.41 -3.80 -8.26
N HIS A 28 2.18 -5.09 -8.47
CA HIS A 28 3.17 -5.98 -9.07
C HIS A 28 3.61 -5.49 -10.46
N ALA A 29 2.65 -5.13 -11.33
CA ALA A 29 2.95 -4.59 -12.65
C ALA A 29 3.70 -3.25 -12.60
N LYS A 30 3.31 -2.33 -11.69
CA LYS A 30 4.00 -1.04 -11.49
C LYS A 30 5.43 -1.23 -11.01
N TRP A 31 5.65 -2.17 -10.10
CA TRP A 31 6.99 -2.52 -9.61
C TRP A 31 7.86 -3.11 -10.73
N HIS A 32 7.35 -4.07 -11.49
CA HIS A 32 8.09 -4.63 -12.63
C HIS A 32 8.40 -3.58 -13.71
N ALA A 33 7.50 -2.63 -13.94
CA ALA A 33 7.69 -1.55 -14.89
C ALA A 33 8.70 -0.47 -14.41
N SER A 34 8.90 -0.32 -13.10
CA SER A 34 9.82 0.69 -12.57
C SER A 34 11.28 0.29 -12.70
N GLY A 35 11.57 -1.01 -12.82
CA GLY A 35 12.94 -1.54 -12.81
C GLY A 35 13.68 -1.36 -11.47
N MET A 36 12.98 -0.94 -10.42
CA MET A 36 13.53 -0.74 -9.08
C MET A 36 13.63 -2.06 -8.32
N THR A 37 14.53 -2.13 -7.35
CA THR A 37 14.45 -3.20 -6.36
C THR A 37 13.14 -3.07 -5.56
N ARG A 38 12.70 -4.17 -4.95
CA ARG A 38 11.47 -4.21 -4.17
C ARG A 38 11.46 -3.17 -3.05
N ASP A 39 12.55 -3.09 -2.30
CA ASP A 39 12.70 -2.15 -1.17
C ASP A 39 12.70 -0.69 -1.64
N GLU A 40 13.38 -0.38 -2.75
CA GLU A 40 13.34 0.97 -3.35
C GLU A 40 11.93 1.34 -3.81
N PHE A 41 11.25 0.43 -4.52
CA PHE A 41 9.90 0.68 -4.96
C PHE A 41 8.96 0.96 -3.77
N ILE A 42 9.08 0.18 -2.69
CA ILE A 42 8.30 0.40 -1.48
C ILE A 42 8.62 1.76 -0.86
N ARG A 43 9.89 2.10 -0.65
CA ARG A 43 10.30 3.39 -0.08
C ARG A 43 9.84 4.59 -0.91
N HIS A 44 9.85 4.48 -2.23
CA HIS A 44 9.38 5.55 -3.11
C HIS A 44 7.85 5.65 -3.22
N ASN A 45 7.12 4.56 -2.91
CA ASN A 45 5.67 4.47 -3.13
C ASN A 45 4.90 4.13 -1.84
N GLU A 46 5.47 4.38 -0.65
CA GLU A 46 4.85 4.01 0.64
C GLU A 46 3.40 4.48 0.74
N GLU A 47 3.12 5.74 0.41
CA GLU A 47 1.76 6.29 0.46
C GLU A 47 0.81 5.66 -0.56
N LEU A 48 1.29 5.30 -1.74
CA LEU A 48 0.48 4.67 -2.79
C LEU A 48 0.14 3.23 -2.41
N ILE A 49 1.11 2.51 -1.87
CA ILE A 49 0.90 1.14 -1.39
C ILE A 49 -0.05 1.16 -0.20
N ASP A 50 0.15 2.05 0.78
CA ASP A 50 -0.73 2.16 1.95
C ASP A 50 -2.19 2.46 1.55
N LYS A 51 -2.41 3.36 0.59
CA LYS A 51 -3.77 3.62 0.05
C LYS A 51 -4.38 2.40 -0.63
N THR A 52 -3.58 1.64 -1.38
CA THR A 52 -4.03 0.43 -2.07
C THR A 52 -4.44 -0.65 -1.06
N ILE A 53 -3.68 -0.79 0.03
CA ILE A 53 -4.00 -1.71 1.12
C ILE A 53 -5.34 -1.35 1.76
N VAL A 54 -5.55 -0.08 2.12
CA VAL A 54 -6.82 0.38 2.73
C VAL A 54 -7.99 0.17 1.77
N ALA A 55 -7.83 0.51 0.49
CA ALA A 55 -8.88 0.36 -0.50
C ALA A 55 -9.29 -1.11 -0.73
N ASN A 56 -8.33 -2.04 -0.73
CA ASN A 56 -8.64 -3.45 -0.85
C ASN A 56 -9.18 -4.06 0.45
N ALA A 57 -8.74 -3.59 1.62
CA ALA A 57 -9.26 -4.05 2.92
C ALA A 57 -10.74 -3.67 3.11
N ASP A 58 -11.15 -2.48 2.67
CA ASP A 58 -12.56 -2.06 2.65
C ASP A 58 -13.41 -2.97 1.74
N ARG A 59 -12.83 -3.42 0.62
CA ARG A 59 -13.47 -4.28 -0.36
C ARG A 59 -13.66 -5.72 0.10
N GLU A 60 -12.71 -6.30 0.84
CA GLU A 60 -12.82 -7.66 1.40
C GLU A 60 -13.70 -7.73 2.67
N GLY A 61 -14.08 -6.58 3.25
CA GLY A 61 -14.94 -6.47 4.42
C GLY A 61 -16.43 -6.24 4.13
N SER A 62 -16.86 -6.21 2.85
CA SER A 62 -18.26 -6.00 2.41
C SER A 62 -18.97 -7.30 2.02
#